data_AF-A0A6N7PA59-F1
#
_entry.id   AF-A0A6N7PA59-F1
#
_cell.length_a   1.000
_cell.length_b   1.000
_cell.length_c   1.000
_cell.angle_alpha   90.00
_cell.angle_beta   90.00
_cell.angle_gamma   90.00
#
_symmetry.space_group_name_H-M   'P 1'
#
loop_
_entity.id
_entity.type
_entity.pdbx_description
1 polymer ?
#
loop_
_entity_poly.entity_id
_entity_poly.type
_entity_poly.pdbx_seq_one_letter_code
_entity_poly.pdbx_strand_id
1 'polypeptide(L)'
;MQELIQNLKDRAGLTDEQAVKAIDTVKDFVKSKLPAAIAGNVDNWFTGLGTAAPQPKKEGFVDQAEDFLDNVSDKVEDWAEKAKDKAEDIVKEAKDKISGFFDKGNEKK
;
A
#
# COMPACT_ATOMS: atom_id res chain seq x y z
N MET A 1 8.69 -11.79 -7.14
CA MET A 1 7.49 -12.11 -6.33
C MET A 1 7.60 -11.48 -4.96
N GLN A 2 8.82 -11.11 -4.54
CA GLN A 2 9.12 -10.55 -3.24
C GLN A 2 8.37 -9.25 -2.95
N GLU A 3 8.18 -8.37 -3.93
CA GLU A 3 7.44 -7.11 -3.72
C GLU A 3 5.95 -7.32 -3.40
N LEU A 4 5.30 -8.26 -4.09
CA LEU A 4 3.91 -8.65 -3.80
C LEU A 4 3.79 -9.34 -2.44
N ILE A 5 4.73 -10.23 -2.14
CA ILE A 5 4.80 -10.89 -0.83
C ILE A 5 4.98 -9.83 0.27
N GLN A 6 5.88 -8.87 0.09
CA GLN A 6 6.13 -7.80 1.04
C GLN A 6 4.91 -6.89 1.21
N ASN A 7 4.23 -6.51 0.12
CA ASN A 7 2.97 -5.76 0.21
C ASN A 7 1.88 -6.53 0.96
N LEU A 8 1.76 -7.84 0.75
CA LEU A 8 0.79 -8.69 1.45
C LEU A 8 1.13 -8.82 2.95
N LYS A 9 2.41 -8.86 3.30
CA LYS A 9 2.86 -8.83 4.69
C LYS A 9 2.55 -7.49 5.35
N ASP A 10 2.95 -6.39 4.71
CA ASP A 10 2.88 -5.06 5.30
C ASP A 10 1.44 -4.52 5.38
N ARG A 11 0.61 -4.80 4.37
CA ARG A 11 -0.76 -4.26 4.30
C ARG A 11 -1.83 -5.22 4.79
N ALA A 12 -1.62 -6.52 4.64
CA ALA A 12 -2.60 -7.53 5.01
C ALA A 12 -2.15 -8.41 6.20
N GLY A 13 -0.95 -8.17 6.75
CA GLY A 13 -0.45 -8.89 7.93
C GLY A 13 -0.20 -10.37 7.69
N LEU A 14 -0.02 -10.78 6.43
CA LEU A 14 0.18 -12.18 6.05
C LEU A 14 1.61 -12.62 6.39
N THR A 15 1.81 -13.90 6.69
CA THR A 15 3.16 -14.50 6.71
C THR A 15 3.66 -14.76 5.28
N ASP A 16 4.96 -15.00 5.11
CA ASP A 16 5.55 -15.32 3.80
C ASP A 16 4.83 -16.49 3.10
N GLU A 17 4.55 -17.56 3.85
CA GLU A 17 3.84 -18.75 3.35
C GLU A 17 2.39 -18.43 2.96
N GLN A 18 1.71 -17.61 3.76
CA GLN A 18 0.33 -17.20 3.47
C GLN A 18 0.26 -16.29 2.25
N ALA A 19 1.25 -15.40 2.07
CA ALA A 19 1.33 -14.51 0.92
C ALA A 19 1.56 -15.30 -0.38
N VAL A 20 2.47 -16.28 -0.37
CA VAL A 20 2.69 -17.19 -1.51
C VAL A 20 1.40 -17.94 -1.85
N LYS A 21 0.75 -18.53 -0.84
CA LYS A 21 -0.50 -19.26 -1.02
C LYS A 21 -1.65 -18.39 -1.51
N ALA A 22 -1.70 -17.13 -1.08
CA ALA A 22 -2.68 -16.16 -1.55
C ALA A 22 -2.48 -15.82 -3.03
N ILE A 23 -1.22 -15.62 -3.46
CA ILE A 23 -0.87 -15.38 -4.86
C ILE A 23 -1.27 -16.58 -5.72
N ASP A 24 -0.98 -17.80 -5.29
CA ASP A 24 -1.37 -19.02 -6.00
C ASP A 24 -2.90 -19.17 -6.10
N THR A 25 -3.61 -18.91 -5.00
CA THR A 25 -5.08 -18.98 -4.98
C THR A 25 -5.69 -17.98 -5.97
N VAL A 26 -5.16 -16.75 -6.02
CA VAL A 26 -5.60 -15.73 -6.98
C VAL A 26 -5.24 -16.14 -8.41
N LYS A 27 -4.05 -16.67 -8.64
CA LYS A 27 -3.59 -17.17 -9.94
C LYS A 27 -4.52 -18.24 -10.49
N ASP A 28 -4.86 -19.24 -9.67
CA ASP A 28 -5.76 -20.33 -10.06
C ASP A 28 -7.18 -19.83 -10.32
N PHE A 29 -7.68 -18.92 -9.47
CA PHE A 29 -8.98 -18.30 -9.70
C PHE A 29 -9.02 -17.53 -11.02
N VAL A 30 -8.02 -16.69 -11.29
CA VAL A 30 -7.90 -15.92 -12.53
C VAL A 30 -7.82 -16.87 -13.74
N LYS A 31 -6.98 -17.91 -13.70
CA LYS A 31 -6.93 -18.92 -14.76
C LYS A 31 -8.27 -19.61 -15.01
N SER A 32 -9.01 -19.93 -13.95
CA SER A 32 -10.33 -20.59 -14.06
C SER A 32 -11.39 -19.71 -14.72
N LYS A 33 -11.22 -18.38 -14.65
CA LYS A 33 -12.16 -17.40 -15.22
C LYS A 33 -11.77 -16.93 -16.61
N LEU A 34 -10.54 -17.20 -17.04
CA LEU A 34 -10.03 -16.68 -18.30
C LEU A 34 -10.23 -17.66 -19.46
N PRO A 35 -10.58 -17.16 -20.66
CA PRO A 35 -10.55 -17.93 -21.88
C PRO A 35 -9.19 -18.58 -22.15
N ALA A 36 -9.19 -19.78 -22.74
CA ALA A 36 -7.99 -20.55 -23.04
C ALA A 36 -6.93 -19.77 -23.87
N ALA A 37 -7.36 -18.79 -24.67
CA ALA A 37 -6.50 -17.94 -25.48
C ALA A 37 -5.53 -17.06 -24.66
N ILE A 38 -5.80 -16.83 -23.37
CA ILE A 38 -4.99 -15.94 -22.51
C ILE A 38 -4.43 -16.63 -21.27
N ALA A 39 -4.75 -17.91 -21.04
CA ALA A 39 -4.26 -18.67 -19.90
C ALA A 39 -2.72 -18.79 -19.88
N GLY A 40 -2.07 -18.98 -21.04
CA GLY A 40 -0.62 -19.02 -21.14
C GLY A 40 0.06 -17.69 -20.81
N ASN A 41 -0.57 -16.56 -21.15
CA ASN A 41 -0.05 -15.23 -20.88
C ASN A 41 -0.13 -14.88 -19.38
N VAL A 42 -1.14 -15.40 -18.69
CA VAL A 42 -1.33 -15.22 -17.24
C VAL A 42 -0.23 -15.92 -16.47
N ASP A 43 0.14 -17.14 -16.86
CA ASP A 43 1.27 -17.84 -16.26
C ASP A 43 2.57 -17.06 -16.41
N ASN A 44 2.82 -16.50 -17.59
CA ASN A 44 4.01 -15.68 -17.84
C ASN A 44 3.97 -14.36 -17.05
N TRP A 45 2.81 -13.73 -16.92
CA TRP A 45 2.63 -12.51 -16.13
C TRP A 45 2.88 -12.75 -14.63
N PHE A 46 2.28 -13.79 -14.04
CA PHE A 46 2.52 -14.17 -12.64
C PHE A 46 3.96 -14.64 -12.39
N THR A 47 4.55 -15.37 -13.34
CA THR A 47 5.95 -15.80 -13.25
C THR A 47 6.91 -14.62 -13.38
N GLY A 48 6.61 -13.63 -14.24
CA GLY A 48 7.38 -12.39 -14.37
C GLY A 48 7.29 -11.50 -13.13
N LEU A 49 6.12 -11.45 -12.49
CA LEU A 49 5.97 -10.90 -11.14
C LEU A 49 6.83 -11.65 -10.13
N GLY A 50 7.10 -12.94 -10.38
CA GLY A 50 7.92 -13.90 -9.63
C GLY A 50 9.41 -13.74 -9.70
N THR A 51 9.91 -13.66 -10.93
CA THR A 51 11.33 -13.63 -11.30
C THR A 51 11.90 -12.23 -11.38
N ALA A 52 11.10 -11.19 -11.07
CA ALA A 52 11.63 -9.91 -10.63
C ALA A 52 12.53 -10.16 -9.41
N ALA A 53 13.82 -10.37 -9.68
CA ALA A 53 14.91 -10.30 -8.73
C ALA A 53 14.78 -8.99 -7.94
N PRO A 54 15.24 -8.94 -6.68
CA PRO A 54 15.25 -7.69 -5.93
C PRO A 54 16.04 -6.68 -6.76
N GLN A 55 15.36 -5.70 -7.35
CA GLN A 55 16.00 -4.58 -8.02
C GLN A 55 16.88 -3.89 -6.96
N PRO A 56 18.21 -3.96 -7.05
CA PRO A 56 19.02 -3.14 -6.17
C PRO A 56 18.92 -1.70 -6.69
N LYS A 57 18.11 -0.88 -5.99
CA LYS A 57 18.20 0.60 -5.96
C LYS A 57 17.79 1.33 -7.28
N LYS A 58 16.72 2.13 -7.26
CA LYS A 58 16.63 3.55 -6.80
C LYS A 58 16.84 4.65 -7.86
N GLU A 59 16.81 4.34 -9.15
CA GLU A 59 16.80 5.40 -10.19
C GLU A 59 15.35 5.58 -10.70
N GLY A 60 14.82 4.71 -11.56
CA GLY A 60 13.54 4.99 -12.23
C GLY A 60 12.27 5.17 -11.37
N PHE A 61 12.16 4.57 -10.18
CA PHE A 61 10.95 4.75 -9.32
C PHE A 61 11.08 5.96 -8.39
N VAL A 62 12.31 6.35 -8.02
CA VAL A 62 12.56 7.58 -7.26
C VAL A 62 12.48 8.74 -8.21
N ASP A 63 13.09 8.67 -9.40
CA ASP A 63 12.98 9.70 -10.44
C ASP A 63 11.51 9.94 -10.84
N GLN A 64 10.71 8.88 -11.02
CA GLN A 64 9.29 9.04 -11.35
C GLN A 64 8.45 9.52 -10.15
N ALA A 65 8.80 9.14 -8.93
CA ALA A 65 8.14 9.66 -7.73
C ALA A 65 8.54 11.10 -7.43
N GLU A 66 9.78 11.49 -7.70
CA GLU A 66 10.31 12.86 -7.60
C GLU A 66 9.70 13.73 -8.70
N ASP A 67 9.64 13.30 -9.97
CA ASP A 67 8.95 14.03 -11.04
C ASP A 67 7.45 14.23 -10.74
N PHE A 68 6.82 13.23 -10.11
CA PHE A 68 5.43 13.33 -9.69
C PHE A 68 5.30 14.24 -8.47
N LEU A 69 6.17 14.11 -7.47
CA LEU A 69 6.19 14.95 -6.26
C LEU A 69 6.54 16.39 -6.58
N ASP A 70 7.42 16.68 -7.54
CA ASP A 70 7.80 18.03 -7.95
C ASP A 70 6.66 18.70 -8.71
N ASN A 71 6.03 18.01 -9.68
CA ASN A 71 4.82 18.51 -10.34
C ASN A 71 3.62 18.63 -9.39
N VAL A 72 3.59 17.81 -8.34
CA VAL A 72 2.56 17.85 -7.31
C VAL A 72 2.91 18.87 -6.22
N SER A 73 4.18 19.22 -5.99
CA SER A 73 4.65 20.16 -4.97
C SER A 73 4.09 21.54 -5.25
N ASP A 74 4.13 21.98 -6.50
CA ASP A 74 3.50 23.24 -6.95
C ASP A 74 1.98 23.27 -6.70
N LYS A 75 1.31 22.10 -6.63
CA LYS A 75 -0.11 21.97 -6.26
C LYS A 75 -0.33 21.66 -4.78
N VAL A 76 0.67 21.11 -4.10
CA VAL A 76 0.62 20.69 -2.69
C VAL A 76 0.88 21.88 -1.80
N GLU A 77 1.68 22.88 -2.17
CA GLU A 77 1.72 24.13 -1.39
C GLU A 77 0.32 24.78 -1.33
N ASP A 78 -0.36 24.85 -2.47
CA ASP A 78 -1.73 25.39 -2.61
C ASP A 78 -2.79 24.55 -1.86
N TRP A 79 -2.55 23.25 -1.71
CA TRP A 79 -3.44 22.32 -0.99
C TRP A 79 -3.09 22.22 0.49
N ALA A 80 -1.83 22.33 0.86
CA ALA A 80 -1.32 22.31 2.22
C ALA A 80 -1.70 23.59 2.98
N GLU A 81 -1.72 24.75 2.32
CA GLU A 81 -2.31 25.96 2.91
C GLU A 81 -3.81 25.77 3.22
N LYS A 82 -4.58 25.20 2.29
CA LYS A 82 -6.01 24.90 2.52
C LYS A 82 -6.25 23.76 3.50
N ALA A 83 -5.32 22.80 3.60
CA ALA A 83 -5.43 21.66 4.47
C ALA A 83 -4.98 21.99 5.91
N LYS A 84 -4.11 22.97 6.12
CA LYS A 84 -3.69 23.42 7.46
C LYS A 84 -4.90 23.85 8.30
N ASP A 85 -5.82 24.62 7.72
CA ASP A 85 -7.03 25.09 8.40
C ASP A 85 -8.02 23.97 8.74
N LYS A 86 -8.07 22.88 7.96
CA LYS A 86 -8.95 21.72 8.25
C LYS A 86 -8.29 20.63 9.08
N ALA A 87 -6.96 20.49 9.00
CA ALA A 87 -6.20 19.50 9.74
C ALA A 87 -6.13 19.85 11.23
N GLU A 88 -6.03 21.13 11.59
CA GLU A 88 -6.06 21.53 13.00
C GLU A 88 -7.35 21.13 13.71
N ASP A 89 -8.51 21.27 13.07
CA ASP A 89 -9.79 20.89 13.67
C ASP A 89 -9.94 19.38 13.83
N ILE A 90 -9.51 18.59 12.84
CA ILE A 90 -9.57 17.12 12.90
C ILE A 90 -8.57 16.58 13.94
N VAL A 91 -7.37 17.19 14.04
CA VAL A 91 -6.36 16.82 15.04
C VAL A 91 -6.82 17.18 16.44
N LYS A 92 -7.47 18.34 16.64
CA LYS A 92 -8.07 18.71 17.93
C LYS A 92 -9.19 17.75 18.32
N GLU A 93 -10.10 17.43 17.39
CA GLU A 93 -11.21 16.51 17.67
C GLU A 93 -10.74 15.08 17.98
N ALA A 94 -9.70 14.61 17.30
CA ALA A 94 -9.07 13.32 17.57
C ALA A 94 -8.35 13.33 18.93
N LYS A 95 -7.63 14.40 19.25
CA LYS A 95 -6.93 14.55 20.53
C LYS A 95 -7.90 14.62 21.70
N ASP A 96 -9.04 15.29 21.54
CA ASP A 96 -10.10 15.38 22.57
C ASP A 96 -10.83 14.04 22.78
N LYS A 97 -11.05 13.26 21.72
CA LYS A 97 -11.61 11.90 21.85
C LYS A 97 -10.62 10.95 22.52
N ILE A 98 -9.33 11.06 22.20
CA ILE A 98 -8.28 10.22 22.79
C ILE A 98 -8.04 10.61 24.26
N SER A 99 -8.01 11.92 24.58
CA SER A 99 -7.87 12.38 25.96
C SER A 99 -9.07 11.98 26.81
N GLY A 100 -10.30 12.13 26.29
CA GLY A 100 -11.51 11.68 26.98
C GLY A 100 -11.58 10.18 27.25
N PHE A 101 -10.91 9.35 26.43
CA PHE A 101 -10.75 7.92 26.69
C PHE A 101 -9.62 7.61 27.68
N PHE A 102 -8.54 8.39 27.66
CA PHE A 102 -7.39 8.20 28.54
C PHE A 102 -7.68 8.65 29.97
N ASP A 103 -8.44 9.73 30.14
CA ASP A 103 -8.85 10.27 31.45
C ASP A 103 -9.82 9.33 32.18
N LYS A 104 -10.76 8.73 31.43
CA LYS A 104 -11.71 7.73 31.96
C LYS A 104 -11.05 6.42 32.40
N GLY A 105 -9.85 6.13 31.89
CA GLY A 105 -9.02 4.99 32.30
C GLY A 105 -8.19 5.25 33.56
N ASN A 106 -7.99 6.52 33.94
CA ASN A 106 -7.13 6.92 35.05
C ASN A 106 -7.89 7.26 36.34
N GLU A 107 -9.22 7.31 36.33
CA GLU A 107 -10.07 7.52 37.52
C GLU A 107 -10.58 6.22 38.21
N LYS A 108 -10.07 5.04 37.83
CA LYS A 108 -10.41 3.77 38.51
C LYS A 108 -9.22 2.93 39.00
N LYS A 109 -8.09 3.56 39.34
CA LYS A 109 -7.05 2.93 40.17
C LYS A 109 -6.50 3.89 41.20
#